data_AF-A0A1F6LUY6-F1
#
_entry.id   AF-A0A1F6LUY6-F1
#
_cell.length_a   1.000
_cell.length_b   1.000
_cell.length_c   1.000
_cell.angle_alpha   90.00
_cell.angle_beta   90.00
_cell.angle_gamma   90.00
#
_symmetry.space_group_name_H-M   'P 1'
#
loop_
_entity.id
_entity.type
_entity.pdbx_description
1 polymer ?
#
loop_
_entity_poly.entity_id
_entity_poly.type
_entity_poly.pdbx_seq_one_letter_code
_entity_poly.pdbx_strand_id
1 'polypeptide(L)'
;MKQDPVGIADYFYDKSTNYYFDQADDSVGVRVYGKTAPYLGFEEGQPIGRDDMVNLLKGCDAAGKKIVQKHKVLCFSWAFSAPKSISMLALMDGFELPRNMTRADITAAHDDAVLATMREIEIRYSRARMGKGGQTQVDLSTDNMVYSILRDGFSREYDPHLSSHVLVFNITQWEKNGAPHFSGIHGARFYFRDFPYLATQIYMHELRARLHRFDLKRSYMPHGQWRSDLVSHEAQEEFSTRQAQIRKALLTTTNAKAAEMNTRRDKDPSRTKADILADWRRRLERIPTKSVDDIQAESKTRLLEWAQANAGDCLEARHELECNRRELGACRRWQMIAERAVYRCATAWRERMIVEYLVDMCRVGRPTHLSEAEERLDWAVSQKWIPVMEMPTGRLHYSTWSLMADERYVMDVFKRYRPKNLIPTVGGGNEKSSIQSDTSTKFTLYALWEVRPRDGACRRGSCGGPILHAILVHLSEECLRSVLPY
;
A
#
# COMPACT_ATOMS: atom_id res chain seq x y z
N MET A 1 -0.14 -14.17 -23.16
CA MET A 1 -0.25 -13.03 -24.11
C MET A 1 1.13 -12.38 -24.16
N LYS A 2 1.82 -12.38 -25.32
CA LYS A 2 3.03 -11.56 -25.48
C LYS A 2 2.58 -10.11 -25.31
N GLN A 3 3.02 -9.45 -24.24
CA GLN A 3 2.69 -8.06 -23.97
C GLN A 3 3.45 -7.20 -25.00
N ASP A 4 2.83 -6.93 -26.14
CA ASP A 4 3.30 -5.93 -27.07
C ASP A 4 2.60 -4.58 -26.80
N PRO A 5 3.20 -3.45 -27.22
CA PRO A 5 2.61 -2.13 -27.01
C PRO A 5 1.20 -1.97 -27.61
N VAL A 6 0.93 -2.68 -28.71
CA VAL A 6 -0.28 -2.49 -29.51
C VAL A 6 -1.47 -3.13 -28.80
N GLY A 7 -1.34 -4.38 -28.36
CA GLY A 7 -2.38 -5.09 -27.63
C GLY A 7 -2.69 -4.49 -26.27
N ILE A 8 -1.72 -3.86 -25.60
CA ILE A 8 -1.98 -3.09 -24.38
C ILE A 8 -2.83 -1.87 -24.71
N ALA A 9 -2.45 -1.10 -25.73
CA ALA A 9 -3.24 0.06 -26.15
C ALA A 9 -4.64 -0.34 -26.61
N ASP A 10 -4.78 -1.41 -27.39
CA ASP A 10 -6.10 -1.93 -27.81
C ASP A 10 -6.99 -2.23 -26.62
N TYR A 11 -6.47 -2.91 -25.59
CA TYR A 11 -7.24 -3.17 -24.37
C TYR A 11 -7.70 -1.89 -23.67
N PHE A 12 -6.87 -0.84 -23.65
CA PHE A 12 -7.20 0.43 -23.01
C PHE A 12 -8.17 1.30 -23.82
N TYR A 13 -8.27 1.12 -25.14
CA TYR A 13 -9.18 1.89 -26.01
C TYR A 13 -10.36 1.06 -26.54
N ASP A 14 -10.51 -0.19 -26.08
CA ASP A 14 -11.63 -1.05 -26.45
C ASP A 14 -12.92 -0.56 -25.78
N LYS A 15 -13.79 0.04 -26.59
CA LYS A 15 -15.09 0.59 -26.16
C LYS A 15 -16.02 -0.47 -25.57
N SER A 16 -15.91 -1.73 -26.00
CA SER A 16 -16.73 -2.83 -25.48
C SER A 16 -16.39 -3.20 -24.04
N THR A 17 -15.25 -2.71 -23.53
CA THR A 17 -14.71 -3.12 -22.24
C THR A 17 -14.79 -2.06 -21.15
N ASN A 18 -15.21 -0.82 -21.44
CA ASN A 18 -15.20 0.30 -20.48
C ASN A 18 -16.54 1.05 -20.44
N TYR A 19 -17.01 1.35 -19.23
CA TYR A 19 -18.27 2.06 -18.94
C TYR A 19 -18.41 3.44 -19.57
N TYR A 20 -17.31 4.16 -19.70
CA TYR A 20 -17.29 5.56 -20.10
C TYR A 20 -17.04 5.75 -21.60
N PHE A 21 -16.63 4.73 -22.35
CA PHE A 21 -16.42 4.83 -23.79
C PHE A 21 -17.70 4.69 -24.63
N ASP A 22 -18.83 4.34 -24.01
CA ASP A 22 -20.14 4.21 -24.69
C ASP A 22 -20.81 5.58 -24.96
N GLN A 23 -20.15 6.70 -24.66
CA GLN A 23 -20.63 8.04 -24.99
C GLN A 23 -19.49 8.88 -25.55
N ALA A 24 -19.74 9.52 -26.70
CA ALA A 24 -18.83 10.37 -27.44
C ALA A 24 -18.53 11.70 -26.72
N ASP A 25 -18.08 11.63 -25.47
CA ASP A 25 -17.58 12.78 -24.74
C ASP A 25 -16.06 12.64 -24.57
N ASP A 26 -15.32 13.44 -25.33
CA ASP A 26 -13.86 13.55 -25.26
C ASP A 26 -13.38 13.91 -23.85
N SER A 27 -14.29 14.35 -22.96
CA SER A 27 -14.00 14.62 -21.55
C SER A 27 -13.55 13.38 -20.75
N VAL A 28 -13.91 12.16 -21.18
CA VAL A 28 -13.65 10.88 -20.47
C VAL A 28 -12.59 9.99 -21.15
N GLY A 29 -11.85 10.55 -22.10
CA GLY A 29 -10.72 9.87 -22.74
C GLY A 29 -9.58 9.52 -21.78
N VAL A 30 -8.66 8.68 -22.25
CA VAL A 30 -7.40 8.42 -21.54
C VAL A 30 -6.61 9.74 -21.48
N ARG A 31 -6.20 10.15 -20.28
CA ARG A 31 -5.42 11.38 -20.07
C ARG A 31 -4.03 11.08 -19.56
N VAL A 32 -3.04 11.83 -20.03
CA VAL A 32 -1.63 11.71 -19.60
C VAL A 32 -1.30 12.73 -18.51
N TYR A 33 -0.49 12.30 -17.55
CA TYR A 33 -0.09 13.07 -16.37
C TYR A 33 1.36 12.76 -16.00
N GLY A 34 1.85 13.50 -15.00
CA GLY A 34 3.17 13.33 -14.42
C GLY A 34 4.17 14.35 -14.95
N LYS A 35 5.17 14.66 -14.13
CA LYS A 35 6.18 15.70 -14.37
C LYS A 35 7.06 15.40 -15.56
N THR A 36 7.17 14.14 -16.00
CA THR A 36 7.91 13.80 -17.22
C THR A 36 7.10 14.13 -18.49
N ALA A 37 5.76 14.18 -18.42
CA ALA A 37 4.90 14.32 -19.61
C ALA A 37 5.23 15.56 -20.49
N PRO A 38 5.46 16.77 -19.94
CA PRO A 38 5.86 17.94 -20.73
C PRO A 38 7.13 17.75 -21.54
N TYR A 39 8.11 17.02 -21.00
CA TYR A 39 9.37 16.74 -21.70
C TYR A 39 9.21 15.74 -22.84
N LEU A 40 8.07 15.05 -22.91
CA LEU A 40 7.71 14.12 -23.97
C LEU A 40 6.77 14.75 -25.00
N GLY A 41 6.47 16.04 -24.88
CA GLY A 41 5.56 16.76 -25.79
C GLY A 41 4.08 16.63 -25.43
N PHE A 42 3.76 16.36 -24.15
CA PHE A 42 2.38 16.30 -23.66
C PHE A 42 2.12 17.31 -22.55
N GLU A 43 0.96 17.94 -22.54
CA GLU A 43 0.51 18.76 -21.41
C GLU A 43 -0.08 17.88 -20.29
N GLU A 44 0.06 18.31 -19.02
CA GLU A 44 -0.54 17.57 -17.90
C GLU A 44 -2.07 17.59 -18.00
N GLY A 45 -2.69 16.41 -18.00
CA GLY A 45 -4.12 16.24 -18.18
C GLY A 45 -4.59 16.22 -19.64
N GLN A 46 -3.67 16.26 -20.61
CA GLN A 46 -3.99 16.19 -22.04
C GLN A 46 -4.64 14.84 -22.37
N PRO A 47 -5.77 14.83 -23.10
CA PRO A 47 -6.30 13.61 -23.71
C PRO A 47 -5.29 13.04 -24.72
N ILE A 48 -4.97 11.76 -24.61
CA ILE A 48 -4.08 11.08 -25.55
C ILE A 48 -4.86 10.07 -26.38
N GLY A 49 -4.37 9.81 -27.59
CA GLY A 49 -4.91 8.79 -28.48
C GLY A 49 -4.24 7.43 -28.29
N ARG A 50 -4.74 6.46 -29.06
CA ARG A 50 -4.16 5.11 -29.12
C ARG A 50 -2.69 5.14 -29.54
N ASP A 51 -2.35 5.92 -30.55
CA ASP A 51 -1.00 5.97 -31.10
C ASP A 51 -0.01 6.64 -30.14
N ASP A 52 -0.44 7.66 -29.41
CA ASP A 52 0.34 8.28 -28.33
C ASP A 52 0.68 7.28 -27.23
N MET A 53 -0.31 6.48 -26.80
CA MET A 53 -0.08 5.41 -25.82
C MET A 53 0.91 4.37 -26.34
N VAL A 54 0.79 3.97 -27.61
CA VAL A 54 1.74 3.05 -28.25
C VAL A 54 3.15 3.65 -28.27
N ASN A 55 3.30 4.94 -28.56
CA ASN A 55 4.59 5.64 -28.53
C ASN A 55 5.19 5.63 -27.12
N LEU A 56 4.41 6.00 -26.10
CA LEU A 56 4.84 5.97 -24.71
C LEU A 56 5.24 4.55 -24.25
N LEU A 57 4.46 3.52 -24.59
CA LEU A 57 4.79 2.11 -24.32
C LEU A 57 6.06 1.64 -25.03
N LYS A 58 6.33 2.17 -26.22
CA LYS A 58 7.58 1.93 -26.94
C LYS A 58 8.74 2.72 -26.36
N GLY A 59 8.55 3.63 -25.40
CA GLY A 59 9.60 4.51 -24.89
C GLY A 59 9.98 5.60 -25.89
N CYS A 60 9.00 6.13 -26.61
CA CYS A 60 9.11 7.27 -27.51
C CYS A 60 8.37 8.49 -26.93
N ASP A 61 8.73 9.69 -27.41
CA ASP A 61 7.97 10.92 -27.18
C ASP A 61 6.74 11.03 -28.11
N ALA A 62 5.97 12.11 -28.00
CA ALA A 62 4.78 12.39 -28.81
C ALA A 62 5.09 12.41 -30.33
N ALA A 63 6.30 12.82 -30.72
CA ALA A 63 6.74 12.84 -32.12
C ALA A 63 7.23 11.46 -32.62
N GLY A 64 7.20 10.42 -31.77
CA GLY A 64 7.65 9.08 -32.09
C GLY A 64 9.17 8.90 -32.01
N LYS A 65 9.92 9.90 -31.55
CA LYS A 65 11.38 9.79 -31.37
C LYS A 65 11.67 8.93 -30.15
N LYS A 66 12.60 7.99 -30.34
CA LYS A 66 13.04 7.05 -29.30
C LYS A 66 13.83 7.79 -28.21
N ILE A 67 13.37 7.72 -26.96
CA ILE A 67 14.00 8.39 -25.81
C ILE A 67 14.56 7.42 -24.77
N VAL A 68 13.95 6.24 -24.61
CA VAL A 68 14.40 5.20 -23.68
C VAL A 68 14.75 3.93 -24.44
N GLN A 69 15.79 3.21 -23.98
CA GLN A 69 16.16 1.92 -24.58
C GLN A 69 15.02 0.90 -24.47
N LYS A 70 14.99 -0.06 -25.40
CA LYS A 70 13.98 -1.13 -25.37
C LYS A 70 14.15 -1.95 -24.07
N HIS A 71 13.04 -2.17 -23.37
CA HIS A 71 13.01 -2.94 -22.14
C HIS A 71 11.87 -3.98 -22.18
N LYS A 72 12.02 -5.06 -21.41
CA LYS A 72 11.00 -6.13 -21.34
C LYS A 72 9.74 -5.70 -20.59
N VAL A 73 9.89 -4.79 -19.64
CA VAL A 73 8.78 -4.11 -18.95
C VAL A 73 8.49 -2.83 -19.72
N LEU A 74 7.29 -2.73 -20.26
CA LEU A 74 6.80 -1.57 -21.02
C LEU A 74 6.17 -0.52 -20.10
N CYS A 75 5.47 -0.99 -19.06
CA CYS A 75 4.72 -0.16 -18.13
C CYS A 75 4.43 -0.92 -16.83
N PHE A 76 3.98 -0.19 -15.82
CA PHE A 76 3.39 -0.70 -14.59
C PHE A 76 1.90 -0.32 -14.59
N SER A 77 1.03 -1.27 -14.31
CA SER A 77 -0.42 -1.03 -14.28
C SER A 77 -0.96 -1.16 -12.87
N TRP A 78 -1.68 -0.14 -12.43
CA TRP A 78 -2.37 -0.10 -11.13
C TRP A 78 -3.84 0.22 -11.35
N ALA A 79 -4.69 -0.19 -10.41
CA ALA A 79 -6.10 0.12 -10.42
C ALA A 79 -6.52 0.64 -9.05
N PHE A 80 -6.98 1.88 -8.98
CA PHE A 80 -7.53 2.48 -7.78
C PHE A 80 -9.04 2.35 -7.82
N SER A 81 -9.62 1.61 -6.87
CA SER A 81 -11.05 1.32 -6.85
C SER A 81 -11.68 1.96 -5.62
N ALA A 82 -12.76 2.71 -5.82
CA ALA A 82 -13.52 3.27 -4.72
C ALA A 82 -14.17 2.15 -3.88
N PRO A 83 -14.42 2.36 -2.58
CA PRO A 83 -15.24 1.45 -1.80
C PRO A 83 -16.57 1.16 -2.52
N LYS A 84 -17.08 -0.06 -2.36
CA LYS A 84 -18.24 -0.50 -3.14
C LYS A 84 -19.47 0.39 -2.95
N SER A 85 -19.77 0.76 -1.70
CA SER A 85 -20.85 1.71 -1.39
C SER A 85 -20.67 3.05 -2.10
N ILE A 86 -19.43 3.56 -2.21
CA ILE A 86 -19.15 4.81 -2.93
C ILE A 86 -19.31 4.66 -4.44
N SER A 87 -18.90 3.51 -5.00
CA SER A 87 -19.19 3.20 -6.40
C SER A 87 -20.69 3.19 -6.70
N MET A 88 -21.49 2.61 -5.80
CA MET A 88 -22.95 2.57 -5.94
C MET A 88 -23.56 3.97 -5.87
N LEU A 89 -23.16 4.79 -4.88
CA LEU A 89 -23.62 6.17 -4.79
C LEU A 89 -23.26 7.00 -6.03
N ALA A 90 -22.08 6.80 -6.60
CA ALA A 90 -21.61 7.54 -7.77
C ALA A 90 -22.32 7.14 -9.08
N LEU A 91 -22.67 5.86 -9.23
CA LEU A 91 -23.05 5.29 -10.52
C LEU A 91 -24.53 4.88 -10.63
N MET A 92 -25.20 4.64 -9.51
CA MET A 92 -26.57 4.15 -9.48
C MET A 92 -27.55 5.21 -9.01
N ASP A 93 -28.70 5.28 -9.67
CA ASP A 93 -29.91 5.93 -9.14
C ASP A 93 -30.51 5.12 -7.97
N GLY A 94 -31.37 5.74 -7.17
CA GLY A 94 -32.10 5.07 -6.09
C GLY A 94 -31.51 5.22 -4.68
N PHE A 95 -30.32 5.85 -4.56
CA PHE A 95 -29.79 6.30 -3.27
C PHE A 95 -30.02 7.80 -3.10
N GLU A 96 -30.55 8.19 -1.95
CA GLU A 96 -30.67 9.59 -1.54
C GLU A 96 -29.30 10.12 -1.10
N LEU A 97 -28.85 11.20 -1.75
CA LEU A 97 -27.59 11.85 -1.43
C LEU A 97 -27.81 13.08 -0.53
N PRO A 98 -26.80 13.52 0.23
CA PRO A 98 -26.84 14.82 0.91
C PRO A 98 -27.20 15.95 -0.06
N ARG A 99 -28.00 16.93 0.38
CA ARG A 99 -28.55 17.99 -0.49
C ARG A 99 -27.49 18.79 -1.27
N ASN A 100 -26.27 18.89 -0.72
CA ASN A 100 -25.15 19.62 -1.29
C ASN A 100 -24.18 18.73 -2.10
N MET A 101 -24.60 17.51 -2.46
CA MET A 101 -23.75 16.52 -3.09
C MET A 101 -24.43 15.91 -4.32
N THR A 102 -23.76 15.96 -5.47
CA THR A 102 -24.19 15.29 -6.69
C THR A 102 -23.37 14.03 -6.93
N ARG A 103 -23.84 13.15 -7.83
CA ARG A 103 -23.05 11.98 -8.28
C ARG A 103 -21.73 12.39 -8.96
N ALA A 104 -21.76 13.49 -9.71
CA ALA A 104 -20.58 14.06 -10.35
C ALA A 104 -19.53 14.50 -9.33
N ASP A 105 -19.95 15.05 -8.17
CA ASP A 105 -19.02 15.38 -7.08
C ASP A 105 -18.29 14.15 -6.52
N ILE A 106 -18.97 12.99 -6.47
CA ILE A 106 -18.35 11.73 -6.01
C ILE A 106 -17.31 11.26 -7.03
N THR A 107 -17.65 11.32 -8.31
CA THR A 107 -16.74 10.95 -9.39
C THR A 107 -15.53 11.88 -9.43
N ALA A 108 -15.73 13.20 -9.32
CA ALA A 108 -14.62 14.16 -9.24
C ALA A 108 -13.75 13.94 -8.01
N ALA A 109 -14.35 13.64 -6.85
CA ALA A 109 -13.60 13.32 -5.64
C ALA A 109 -12.75 12.04 -5.80
N HIS A 110 -13.24 11.06 -6.56
CA HIS A 110 -12.45 9.88 -6.93
C HIS A 110 -11.27 10.26 -7.82
N ASP A 111 -11.51 10.99 -8.91
CA ASP A 111 -10.46 11.38 -9.87
C ASP A 111 -9.36 12.19 -9.20
N ASP A 112 -9.73 13.20 -8.40
CA ASP A 112 -8.78 14.03 -7.68
C ASP A 112 -8.00 13.24 -6.61
N ALA A 113 -8.61 12.22 -5.99
CA ALA A 113 -7.94 11.36 -5.02
C ALA A 113 -6.92 10.43 -5.69
N VAL A 114 -7.25 9.90 -6.87
CA VAL A 114 -6.31 9.11 -7.69
C VAL A 114 -5.13 9.98 -8.11
N LEU A 115 -5.39 11.20 -8.60
CA LEU A 115 -4.34 12.12 -9.02
C LEU A 115 -3.43 12.54 -7.85
N ALA A 116 -4.00 12.87 -6.69
CA ALA A 116 -3.22 13.18 -5.49
C ALA A 116 -2.35 11.99 -5.06
N THR A 117 -2.91 10.78 -5.06
CA THR A 117 -2.16 9.56 -4.74
C THR A 117 -1.00 9.33 -5.70
N MET A 118 -1.24 9.52 -7.00
CA MET A 118 -0.20 9.35 -8.02
C MET A 118 0.91 10.40 -7.91
N ARG A 119 0.60 11.64 -7.53
CA ARG A 119 1.61 12.68 -7.25
C ARG A 119 2.51 12.31 -6.06
N GLU A 120 1.94 11.75 -4.99
CA GLU A 120 2.72 11.26 -3.85
C GLU A 120 3.64 10.08 -4.24
N ILE A 121 3.12 9.15 -5.06
CA ILE A 121 3.89 8.00 -5.58
C ILE A 121 5.01 8.46 -6.52
N GLU A 122 4.71 9.39 -7.44
CA GLU A 122 5.65 9.96 -8.39
C GLU A 122 6.90 10.52 -7.69
N ILE A 123 6.68 11.32 -6.65
CA ILE A 123 7.76 11.97 -5.89
C ILE A 123 8.59 10.93 -5.12
N ARG A 124 7.98 9.92 -4.49
CA ARG A 124 8.67 9.04 -3.53
C ARG A 124 9.24 7.76 -4.14
N TYR A 125 8.64 7.27 -5.21
CA TYR A 125 8.94 5.94 -5.75
C TYR A 125 9.60 5.97 -7.12
N SER A 126 9.64 7.11 -7.81
CA SER A 126 10.30 7.18 -9.11
C SER A 126 11.81 7.17 -8.97
N ARG A 127 12.44 6.11 -9.46
CA ARG A 127 13.89 5.90 -9.38
C ARG A 127 14.48 5.50 -10.72
N ALA A 128 15.75 5.81 -10.91
CA ALA A 128 16.57 5.36 -12.03
C ALA A 128 17.83 4.67 -11.52
N ARG A 129 18.42 3.80 -12.35
CA ARG A 129 19.76 3.24 -12.11
C ARG A 129 20.76 3.84 -13.06
N MET A 130 21.85 4.36 -12.50
CA MET A 130 23.02 4.78 -13.27
C MET A 130 24.10 3.70 -13.23
N GLY A 131 24.71 3.40 -14.38
CA GLY A 131 25.85 2.47 -14.50
C GLY A 131 25.77 1.56 -15.73
N LYS A 132 26.91 1.05 -16.21
CA LYS A 132 27.02 0.00 -17.25
C LYS A 132 27.68 -1.24 -16.65
N GLY A 133 27.37 -2.40 -17.22
CA GLY A 133 27.75 -3.74 -16.75
C GLY A 133 29.14 -3.83 -16.11
N GLY A 134 29.16 -4.23 -14.83
CA GLY A 134 30.38 -4.46 -14.04
C GLY A 134 30.81 -3.33 -13.10
N GLN A 135 30.21 -2.14 -13.18
CA GLN A 135 30.46 -1.04 -12.23
C GLN A 135 29.28 -0.77 -11.28
N THR A 136 29.57 -0.10 -10.15
CA THR A 136 28.63 0.26 -9.09
C THR A 136 27.36 0.91 -9.65
N GLN A 137 26.23 0.23 -9.48
CA GLN A 137 24.92 0.77 -9.83
C GLN A 137 24.49 1.77 -8.75
N VAL A 138 24.29 3.03 -9.12
CA VAL A 138 23.76 4.05 -8.21
C VAL A 138 22.25 4.14 -8.39
N ASP A 139 21.52 3.92 -7.30
CA ASP A 139 20.07 4.13 -7.21
C ASP A 139 19.79 5.62 -7.00
N LEU A 140 19.12 6.25 -7.96
CA LEU A 140 18.87 7.69 -8.00
C LEU A 140 17.36 7.97 -7.89
N SER A 141 16.98 8.86 -6.97
CA SER A 141 15.61 9.41 -6.96
C SER A 141 15.45 10.36 -8.13
N THR A 142 14.34 10.25 -8.85
CA THR A 142 14.03 11.08 -10.02
C THR A 142 12.82 11.98 -9.78
N ASP A 143 11.90 11.55 -8.90
CA ASP A 143 10.76 12.33 -8.44
C ASP A 143 9.82 12.80 -9.57
N ASN A 144 9.87 12.12 -10.73
CA ASN A 144 9.05 12.34 -11.91
C ASN A 144 8.70 11.01 -12.61
N MET A 145 7.50 10.93 -13.16
CA MET A 145 7.00 9.83 -13.98
C MET A 145 6.18 10.40 -15.14
N VAL A 146 5.85 9.53 -16.10
CA VAL A 146 4.73 9.75 -17.02
C VAL A 146 3.76 8.59 -16.88
N TYR A 147 2.49 8.91 -16.74
CA TYR A 147 1.44 7.92 -16.57
C TYR A 147 0.15 8.36 -17.24
N SER A 148 -0.69 7.41 -17.61
CA SER A 148 -2.03 7.68 -18.09
C SER A 148 -3.07 7.13 -17.15
N ILE A 149 -4.23 7.80 -17.08
CA ILE A 149 -5.36 7.41 -16.25
C ILE A 149 -6.57 7.18 -17.15
N LEU A 150 -7.24 6.04 -16.95
CA LEU A 150 -8.51 5.69 -17.57
C LEU A 150 -9.52 5.31 -16.50
N ARG A 151 -10.62 6.05 -16.42
CA ARG A 151 -11.74 5.75 -15.52
C ARG A 151 -12.61 4.63 -16.10
N ASP A 152 -13.13 3.75 -15.24
CA ASP A 152 -14.13 2.73 -15.56
C ASP A 152 -15.22 2.71 -14.48
N GLY A 153 -16.40 2.18 -14.82
CA GLY A 153 -17.60 2.19 -14.00
C GLY A 153 -18.25 0.82 -13.79
N PHE A 154 -17.79 -0.24 -14.45
CA PHE A 154 -18.29 -1.59 -14.20
C PHE A 154 -17.21 -2.64 -13.98
N SER A 155 -17.49 -3.55 -13.05
CA SER A 155 -16.66 -4.72 -12.83
C SER A 155 -16.79 -5.70 -14.01
N ARG A 156 -16.01 -6.79 -13.99
CA ARG A 156 -16.16 -7.86 -15.00
C ARG A 156 -17.53 -8.55 -14.98
N GLU A 157 -18.20 -8.55 -13.83
CA GLU A 157 -19.57 -9.08 -13.70
C GLU A 157 -20.63 -7.98 -13.92
N TYR A 158 -20.24 -6.84 -14.49
CA TYR A 158 -21.08 -5.68 -14.74
C TYR A 158 -21.70 -5.02 -13.51
N ASP A 159 -21.18 -5.31 -12.31
CA ASP A 159 -21.59 -4.59 -11.10
C ASP A 159 -21.00 -3.16 -11.07
N PRO A 160 -21.67 -2.17 -10.43
CA PRO A 160 -21.20 -0.79 -10.34
C PRO A 160 -19.84 -0.71 -9.65
N HIS A 161 -18.82 -0.23 -10.34
CA HIS A 161 -17.44 -0.26 -9.85
C HIS A 161 -16.66 0.95 -10.36
N LEU A 162 -16.68 2.03 -9.56
CA LEU A 162 -15.94 3.24 -9.87
C LEU A 162 -14.46 3.00 -9.61
N SER A 163 -13.68 2.93 -10.67
CA SER A 163 -12.26 2.67 -10.60
C SER A 163 -11.48 3.45 -11.66
N SER A 164 -10.19 3.66 -11.40
CA SER A 164 -9.26 4.27 -12.36
C SER A 164 -8.07 3.34 -12.59
N HIS A 165 -7.88 2.96 -13.84
CA HIS A 165 -6.71 2.24 -14.32
C HIS A 165 -5.59 3.23 -14.62
N VAL A 166 -4.47 3.09 -13.91
CA VAL A 166 -3.28 3.91 -14.11
C VAL A 166 -2.22 3.07 -14.81
N LEU A 167 -1.72 3.58 -15.92
CA LEU A 167 -0.62 2.98 -16.68
C LEU A 167 0.60 3.88 -16.58
N VAL A 168 1.54 3.52 -15.70
CA VAL A 168 2.83 4.20 -15.55
C VAL A 168 3.77 3.68 -16.62
N PHE A 169 4.12 4.53 -17.58
CA PHE A 169 5.04 4.13 -18.64
C PHE A 169 6.44 4.00 -18.05
N ASN A 170 7.23 3.05 -18.56
CA ASN A 170 8.56 2.78 -18.04
C ASN A 170 9.59 3.83 -18.51
N ILE A 171 9.36 5.08 -18.13
CA ILE A 171 10.12 6.27 -18.51
C ILE A 171 10.22 7.17 -17.28
N THR A 172 11.45 7.56 -16.94
CA THR A 172 11.73 8.63 -15.98
C THR A 172 12.90 9.46 -16.50
N GLN A 173 13.01 10.69 -16.00
CA GLN A 173 14.04 11.65 -16.34
C GLN A 173 14.98 11.89 -15.15
N TRP A 174 16.25 12.04 -15.44
CA TRP A 174 17.27 12.45 -14.47
C TRP A 174 18.30 13.34 -15.18
N GLU A 175 19.08 14.09 -14.41
CA GLU A 175 20.07 15.00 -14.97
C GLU A 175 21.48 14.41 -14.94
N LYS A 176 22.23 14.64 -16.02
CA LYS A 176 23.65 14.35 -16.10
C LYS A 176 24.35 15.50 -16.81
N ASN A 177 25.33 16.11 -16.15
CA ASN A 177 26.11 17.23 -16.69
C ASN A 177 25.22 18.40 -17.18
N GLY A 178 24.13 18.70 -16.46
CA GLY A 178 23.20 19.78 -16.82
C GLY A 178 22.28 19.48 -18.01
N ALA A 179 22.27 18.24 -18.52
CA ALA A 179 21.40 17.80 -19.61
C ALA A 179 20.41 16.71 -19.15
N PRO A 180 19.14 16.76 -19.59
CA PRO A 180 18.15 15.75 -19.27
C PRO A 180 18.49 14.41 -19.93
N HIS A 181 18.40 13.34 -19.16
CA HIS A 181 18.58 11.97 -19.60
C HIS A 181 17.34 11.15 -19.23
N PHE A 182 16.89 10.33 -20.17
CA PHE A 182 15.74 9.45 -19.95
C PHE A 182 16.21 8.01 -19.77
N SER A 183 15.56 7.30 -18.85
CA SER A 183 15.80 5.87 -18.63
C SER A 183 14.52 5.17 -18.21
N GLY A 184 14.58 3.84 -18.13
CA GLY A 184 13.50 3.07 -17.53
C GLY A 184 13.46 3.27 -16.01
N ILE A 185 12.27 3.24 -15.44
CA ILE A 185 12.06 3.30 -14.00
C ILE A 185 12.65 2.04 -13.36
N HIS A 186 13.45 2.25 -12.32
CA HIS A 186 13.91 1.18 -11.43
C HIS A 186 12.79 0.77 -10.47
N GLY A 187 11.84 0.00 -11.00
CA GLY A 187 10.60 -0.37 -10.30
C GLY A 187 10.72 -1.36 -9.14
N ALA A 188 11.90 -1.62 -8.57
CA ALA A 188 12.04 -2.59 -7.47
C ALA A 188 11.15 -2.25 -6.26
N ARG A 189 10.97 -0.95 -5.98
CA ARG A 189 10.12 -0.48 -4.88
C ARG A 189 8.63 -0.75 -5.10
N PHE A 190 8.16 -0.85 -6.35
CA PHE A 190 6.76 -1.16 -6.66
C PHE A 190 6.37 -2.59 -6.28
N TYR A 191 7.35 -3.48 -6.13
CA TYR A 191 7.14 -4.87 -5.74
C TYR A 191 7.35 -5.12 -4.24
N PHE A 192 7.70 -4.08 -3.47
CA PHE A 192 7.75 -4.21 -2.03
C PHE A 192 6.35 -4.42 -1.47
N ARG A 193 6.26 -5.33 -0.49
CA ARG A 193 5.00 -5.77 0.12
C ARG A 193 4.12 -4.60 0.55
N ASP A 194 4.73 -3.55 1.10
CA ASP A 194 4.01 -2.46 1.75
C ASP A 194 3.55 -1.37 0.76
N PHE A 195 4.09 -1.33 -0.48
CA PHE A 195 3.73 -0.31 -1.48
C PHE A 195 2.23 -0.31 -1.85
N PRO A 196 1.59 -1.47 -2.19
CA PRO A 196 0.17 -1.48 -2.49
C PRO A 196 -0.71 -1.03 -1.32
N TYR A 197 -0.34 -1.38 -0.08
CA TYR A 197 -1.07 -0.96 1.11
C TYR A 197 -0.95 0.54 1.34
N LEU A 198 0.26 1.10 1.18
CA LEU A 198 0.48 2.53 1.30
C LEU A 198 -0.31 3.30 0.24
N ALA A 199 -0.19 2.91 -1.03
CA ALA A 199 -0.93 3.53 -2.13
C ALA A 199 -2.45 3.47 -1.89
N THR A 200 -2.94 2.34 -1.36
CA THR A 200 -4.36 2.19 -0.99
C THR A 200 -4.77 3.15 0.13
N GLN A 201 -3.97 3.25 1.20
CA GLN A 201 -4.31 4.12 2.34
C GLN A 201 -4.24 5.60 1.97
N ILE A 202 -3.25 6.02 1.17
CA ILE A 202 -3.20 7.40 0.63
C ILE A 202 -4.48 7.68 -0.16
N TYR A 203 -4.84 6.83 -1.11
CA TYR A 203 -6.07 6.97 -1.90
C TYR A 203 -7.33 7.03 -1.02
N MET A 204 -7.47 6.15 -0.04
CA MET A 204 -8.64 6.11 0.85
C MET A 204 -8.75 7.37 1.71
N HIS A 205 -7.63 7.94 2.14
CA HIS A 205 -7.59 9.17 2.92
C HIS A 205 -7.87 10.41 2.05
N GLU A 206 -7.29 10.48 0.86
CA GLU A 206 -7.54 11.56 -0.11
C GLU A 206 -9.01 11.60 -0.55
N LEU A 207 -9.61 10.42 -0.81
CA LEU A 207 -11.03 10.29 -1.11
C LEU A 207 -11.90 10.71 0.08
N ARG A 208 -11.54 10.25 1.28
CA ARG A 208 -12.27 10.59 2.52
C ARG A 208 -12.25 12.10 2.78
N ALA A 209 -11.10 12.75 2.60
CA ALA A 209 -10.91 14.18 2.79
C ALA A 209 -11.81 14.99 1.86
N ARG A 210 -11.84 14.64 0.56
CA ARG A 210 -12.69 15.32 -0.44
C ARG A 210 -14.17 15.14 -0.17
N LEU A 211 -14.57 13.95 0.26
CA LEU A 211 -15.97 13.65 0.59
C LEU A 211 -16.39 14.15 1.98
N HIS A 212 -15.44 14.57 2.83
CA HIS A 212 -15.74 15.07 4.17
C HIS A 212 -16.63 16.32 4.15
N ARG A 213 -16.49 17.18 3.14
CA ARG A 213 -17.27 18.42 2.98
C ARG A 213 -18.78 18.22 2.79
N PHE A 214 -19.21 17.00 2.47
CA PHE A 214 -20.61 16.66 2.21
C PHE A 214 -21.32 16.01 3.39
N ASP A 215 -20.69 15.94 4.57
CA ASP A 215 -21.21 15.24 5.76
C ASP A 215 -21.70 13.80 5.47
N LEU A 216 -21.03 13.12 4.53
CA LEU A 216 -21.36 11.76 4.16
C LEU A 216 -21.18 10.84 5.38
N LYS A 217 -22.27 10.19 5.80
CA LYS A 217 -22.26 9.22 6.91
C LYS A 217 -21.52 7.96 6.48
N ARG A 218 -20.60 7.52 7.34
CA ARG A 218 -19.62 6.47 7.05
C ARG A 218 -19.30 5.63 8.28
N SER A 219 -19.14 4.33 8.06
CA SER A 219 -18.63 3.37 9.03
C SER A 219 -17.25 2.85 8.64
N TYR A 220 -16.42 2.59 9.66
CA TYR A 220 -15.12 1.94 9.50
C TYR A 220 -15.30 0.50 9.04
N MET A 221 -14.37 0.01 8.22
CA MET A 221 -14.20 -1.39 7.88
C MET A 221 -12.75 -1.79 8.14
N PRO A 222 -12.49 -3.08 8.42
CA PRO A 222 -11.13 -3.57 8.69
C PRO A 222 -10.09 -3.13 7.66
N HIS A 223 -8.85 -3.03 8.11
CA HIS A 223 -7.69 -2.69 7.28
C HIS A 223 -7.73 -1.27 6.71
N GLY A 224 -8.26 -0.31 7.46
CA GLY A 224 -8.33 1.09 7.06
C GLY A 224 -9.36 1.37 5.97
N GLN A 225 -10.25 0.41 5.68
CA GLN A 225 -11.34 0.61 4.73
C GLN A 225 -12.50 1.35 5.40
N TRP A 226 -13.43 1.84 4.60
CA TRP A 226 -14.65 2.46 5.09
C TRP A 226 -15.75 2.35 4.04
N ARG A 227 -17.00 2.42 4.51
CA ARG A 227 -18.20 2.40 3.66
C ARG A 227 -19.09 3.59 3.96
N SER A 228 -19.94 3.98 3.01
CA SER A 228 -21.04 4.90 3.30
C SER A 228 -22.19 4.17 3.98
N ASP A 229 -22.79 4.81 4.97
CA ASP A 229 -23.98 4.32 5.67
C ASP A 229 -25.28 4.63 4.92
N LEU A 230 -25.20 5.21 3.72
CA LEU A 230 -26.35 5.40 2.82
C LEU A 230 -26.67 4.16 1.98
N VAL A 231 -25.81 3.15 2.03
CA VAL A 231 -25.96 1.89 1.30
C VAL A 231 -26.08 0.76 2.31
N SER A 232 -27.13 -0.05 2.24
CA SER A 232 -27.28 -1.22 3.12
C SER A 232 -26.21 -2.28 2.84
N HIS A 233 -25.94 -3.16 3.81
CA HIS A 233 -24.99 -4.25 3.58
C HIS A 233 -25.50 -5.24 2.53
N GLU A 234 -26.81 -5.51 2.52
CA GLU A 234 -27.46 -6.34 1.51
C GLU A 234 -27.29 -5.78 0.10
N ALA A 235 -27.48 -4.46 -0.06
CA ALA A 235 -27.25 -3.81 -1.35
C ALA A 235 -25.77 -3.92 -1.75
N GLN A 236 -24.84 -3.69 -0.83
CA GLN A 236 -23.42 -3.83 -1.11
C GLN A 236 -23.05 -5.26 -1.52
N GLU A 237 -23.60 -6.28 -0.85
CA GLU A 237 -23.36 -7.69 -1.12
C GLU A 237 -23.95 -8.15 -2.45
N GLU A 238 -25.18 -7.75 -2.76
CA GLU A 238 -25.85 -8.02 -4.03
C GLU A 238 -24.95 -7.59 -5.19
N PHE A 239 -24.48 -6.34 -5.17
CA PHE A 239 -23.61 -5.82 -6.21
C PHE A 239 -22.14 -6.27 -6.09
N SER A 240 -21.79 -7.22 -5.23
CA SER A 240 -20.41 -7.71 -5.06
C SER A 240 -20.21 -9.13 -5.59
N THR A 241 -20.80 -9.44 -6.75
CA THR A 241 -20.81 -10.78 -7.39
C THR A 241 -19.41 -11.36 -7.51
N ARG A 242 -18.46 -10.54 -7.97
CA ARG A 242 -17.07 -10.97 -8.15
C ARG A 242 -16.42 -11.38 -6.83
N GLN A 243 -16.65 -10.63 -5.76
CA GLN A 243 -16.12 -10.97 -4.43
C GLN A 243 -16.73 -12.27 -3.90
N ALA A 244 -18.03 -12.50 -4.13
CA ALA A 244 -18.70 -13.74 -3.75
C ALA A 244 -18.11 -14.96 -4.47
N GLN A 245 -17.83 -14.84 -5.77
CA GLN A 245 -17.16 -15.89 -6.55
C GLN A 245 -15.75 -16.19 -6.03
N ILE A 246 -14.95 -15.17 -5.70
CA ILE A 246 -13.60 -15.35 -5.14
C ILE A 246 -13.67 -16.04 -3.78
N ARG A 247 -14.55 -15.58 -2.87
CA ARG A 247 -14.74 -16.18 -1.55
C ARG A 247 -15.14 -17.65 -1.65
N LYS A 248 -16.04 -17.99 -2.58
CA LYS A 248 -16.41 -19.39 -2.85
C LYS A 248 -15.22 -20.22 -3.35
N ALA A 249 -14.39 -19.68 -4.24
CA ALA A 249 -13.21 -20.39 -4.73
C ALA A 249 -12.13 -20.59 -3.64
N LEU A 250 -11.95 -19.61 -2.75
CA LEU A 250 -11.01 -19.68 -1.63
C LEU A 250 -11.33 -20.80 -0.63
N LEU A 251 -12.54 -21.36 -0.64
CA LEU A 251 -12.86 -22.58 0.12
C LEU A 251 -12.11 -23.82 -0.37
N THR A 252 -11.58 -23.77 -1.59
CA THR A 252 -10.91 -24.92 -2.26
C THR A 252 -9.44 -24.66 -2.58
N THR A 253 -8.95 -23.44 -2.38
CA THR A 253 -7.55 -23.07 -2.61
C THR A 253 -7.10 -21.95 -1.68
N THR A 254 -5.87 -22.04 -1.20
CA THR A 254 -5.22 -20.97 -0.41
C THR A 254 -4.57 -19.90 -1.29
N ASN A 255 -4.49 -20.12 -2.61
CA ASN A 255 -3.91 -19.17 -3.54
C ASN A 255 -4.97 -18.17 -4.03
N ALA A 256 -5.02 -17.00 -3.38
CA ALA A 256 -5.96 -15.94 -3.72
C ALA A 256 -5.86 -15.47 -5.18
N LYS A 257 -4.66 -15.45 -5.76
CA LYS A 257 -4.50 -15.04 -7.16
C LYS A 257 -5.05 -16.09 -8.12
N ALA A 258 -4.88 -17.37 -7.82
CA ALA A 258 -5.47 -18.45 -8.60
C ALA A 258 -7.01 -18.44 -8.47
N ALA A 259 -7.53 -18.24 -7.26
CA ALA A 259 -8.97 -18.08 -7.03
C ALA A 259 -9.54 -16.92 -7.87
N GLU A 260 -8.83 -15.79 -7.91
CA GLU A 260 -9.20 -14.63 -8.72
C GLU A 260 -9.16 -14.95 -10.23
N MET A 261 -8.08 -15.53 -10.74
CA MET A 261 -7.94 -15.74 -12.18
C MET A 261 -8.85 -16.85 -12.71
N ASN A 262 -9.04 -17.93 -11.96
CA ASN A 262 -9.80 -19.10 -12.41
C ASN A 262 -11.31 -18.87 -12.40
N THR A 263 -11.81 -17.94 -11.57
CA THR A 263 -13.23 -17.58 -11.55
C THR A 263 -13.54 -16.37 -12.44
N ARG A 264 -12.53 -15.81 -13.11
CA ARG A 264 -12.67 -14.64 -13.97
C ARG A 264 -13.25 -15.06 -15.32
N ARG A 265 -14.45 -14.57 -15.63
CA ARG A 265 -15.04 -14.69 -16.96
C ARG A 265 -14.66 -13.49 -17.83
N ASP A 266 -14.73 -13.68 -19.13
CA ASP A 266 -14.66 -12.56 -20.07
C ASP A 266 -15.99 -11.80 -20.09
N LYS A 267 -15.88 -10.51 -20.35
CA LYS A 267 -17.04 -9.61 -20.48
C LYS A 267 -17.82 -10.05 -21.72
N ASP A 268 -19.14 -10.16 -21.59
CA ASP A 268 -20.06 -10.36 -22.71
C ASP A 268 -20.16 -9.06 -23.55
N PRO A 269 -19.60 -9.03 -24.76
CA PRO A 269 -19.56 -7.81 -25.58
C PRO A 269 -20.94 -7.37 -26.06
N SER A 270 -21.97 -8.21 -25.94
CA SER A 270 -23.34 -7.88 -26.36
C SER A 270 -24.12 -7.03 -25.35
N ARG A 271 -23.65 -6.96 -24.10
CA ARG A 271 -24.37 -6.26 -23.02
C ARG A 271 -24.17 -4.75 -23.15
N THR A 272 -25.26 -4.00 -23.40
CA THR A 272 -25.19 -2.55 -23.52
C THR A 272 -25.19 -1.87 -22.15
N LYS A 273 -24.76 -0.60 -22.08
CA LYS A 273 -24.86 0.20 -20.84
C LYS A 273 -26.31 0.32 -20.36
N ALA A 274 -27.26 0.46 -21.29
CA ALA A 274 -28.69 0.53 -20.95
C ALA A 274 -29.16 -0.76 -20.27
N ASP A 275 -28.76 -1.93 -20.77
CA ASP A 275 -29.09 -3.23 -20.16
C ASP A 275 -28.52 -3.35 -18.75
N ILE A 276 -27.27 -2.90 -18.56
CA ILE A 276 -26.58 -2.93 -17.26
C ILE A 276 -27.29 -2.02 -16.25
N LEU A 277 -27.65 -0.80 -16.64
CA LEU A 277 -28.36 0.13 -15.76
C LEU A 277 -29.77 -0.36 -15.41
N ALA A 278 -30.48 -0.99 -16.37
CA ALA A 278 -31.78 -1.59 -16.13
C ALA A 278 -31.67 -2.80 -15.17
N ASP A 279 -30.64 -3.62 -15.31
CA ASP A 279 -30.32 -4.72 -14.39
C ASP A 279 -30.05 -4.20 -12.97
N TRP A 280 -29.26 -3.13 -12.84
CA TRP A 280 -28.99 -2.51 -11.55
C TRP A 280 -30.25 -2.01 -10.84
N ARG A 281 -31.14 -1.33 -11.55
CA ARG A 281 -32.42 -0.85 -10.99
C ARG A 281 -33.27 -2.03 -10.50
N ARG A 282 -33.46 -3.05 -11.35
CA ARG A 282 -34.24 -4.25 -11.02
C ARG A 282 -33.70 -5.02 -9.81
N ARG A 283 -32.37 -5.10 -9.67
CA ARG A 283 -31.72 -5.78 -8.54
C ARG A 283 -31.85 -4.95 -7.26
N LEU A 284 -31.69 -3.63 -7.35
CA LEU A 284 -31.83 -2.72 -6.21
C LEU A 284 -33.27 -2.68 -5.68
N GLU A 285 -34.28 -2.68 -6.55
CA GLU A 285 -35.72 -2.68 -6.18
C GLU A 285 -36.14 -3.87 -5.31
N ARG A 286 -35.39 -4.98 -5.37
CA ARG A 286 -35.64 -6.18 -4.55
C ARG A 286 -35.10 -6.07 -3.13
N ILE A 287 -34.29 -5.04 -2.85
CA ILE A 287 -33.57 -4.88 -1.60
C ILE A 287 -34.34 -3.88 -0.73
N PRO A 288 -34.76 -4.26 0.49
CA PRO A 288 -35.43 -3.34 1.39
C PRO A 288 -34.57 -2.12 1.74
N THR A 289 -35.20 -0.95 1.79
CA THR A 289 -34.57 0.27 2.29
C THR A 289 -34.37 0.17 3.80
N LYS A 290 -33.20 0.57 4.29
CA LYS A 290 -32.88 0.66 5.72
C LYS A 290 -32.56 2.11 6.09
N SER A 291 -32.86 2.50 7.31
CA SER A 291 -32.43 3.80 7.83
C SER A 291 -30.90 3.84 8.01
N VAL A 292 -30.32 5.04 8.00
CA VAL A 292 -28.88 5.22 8.25
C VAL A 292 -28.48 4.67 9.63
N ASP A 293 -29.33 4.84 10.63
CA ASP A 293 -29.06 4.38 12.00
C ASP A 293 -29.02 2.84 12.07
N ASP A 294 -29.94 2.15 11.38
CA ASP A 294 -29.94 0.68 11.29
C ASP A 294 -28.67 0.19 10.59
N ILE A 295 -28.27 0.85 9.49
CA ILE A 295 -27.06 0.50 8.74
C ILE A 295 -25.79 0.70 9.59
N GLN A 296 -25.75 1.77 10.41
CA GLN A 296 -24.66 2.01 11.34
C GLN A 296 -24.61 1.00 12.47
N ALA A 297 -25.76 0.64 13.04
CA ALA A 297 -25.87 -0.41 14.05
C ALA A 297 -25.35 -1.74 13.50
N GLU A 298 -25.81 -2.14 12.30
CA GLU A 298 -25.34 -3.36 11.63
C GLU A 298 -23.84 -3.31 11.32
N SER A 299 -23.33 -2.15 10.89
CA SER A 299 -21.89 -1.98 10.62
C SER A 299 -21.03 -2.18 11.89
N LYS A 300 -21.51 -1.73 13.06
CA LYS A 300 -20.86 -1.98 14.35
C LYS A 300 -20.90 -3.48 14.71
N THR A 301 -22.05 -4.12 14.54
CA THR A 301 -22.21 -5.57 14.81
C THR A 301 -21.27 -6.39 13.93
N ARG A 302 -21.25 -6.14 12.62
CA ARG A 302 -20.37 -6.85 11.67
C ARG A 302 -18.89 -6.62 11.95
N LEU A 303 -18.50 -5.43 12.42
CA LEU A 303 -17.12 -5.16 12.85
C LEU A 303 -16.75 -6.01 14.08
N LEU A 304 -17.67 -6.12 15.05
CA LEU A 304 -17.46 -6.94 16.25
C LEU A 304 -17.37 -8.43 15.90
N GLU A 305 -18.27 -8.94 15.05
CA GLU A 305 -18.25 -10.33 14.57
C GLU A 305 -16.96 -10.64 13.82
N TRP A 306 -16.52 -9.73 12.94
CA TRP A 306 -15.23 -9.85 12.27
C TRP A 306 -14.08 -9.89 13.29
N ALA A 307 -14.09 -9.00 14.28
CA ALA A 307 -13.03 -8.94 15.28
C ALA A 307 -12.96 -10.25 16.09
N GLN A 308 -14.10 -10.77 16.54
CA GLN A 308 -14.21 -12.05 17.24
C GLN A 308 -13.70 -13.22 16.39
N ALA A 309 -14.07 -13.27 15.11
CA ALA A 309 -13.66 -14.34 14.21
C ALA A 309 -12.16 -14.32 13.85
N ASN A 310 -11.49 -13.16 13.98
CA ASN A 310 -10.12 -12.96 13.47
C ASN A 310 -9.08 -12.63 14.55
N ALA A 311 -9.46 -12.48 15.82
CA ALA A 311 -8.55 -12.07 16.91
C ALA A 311 -7.35 -13.01 17.15
N GLY A 312 -7.46 -14.29 16.74
CA GLY A 312 -6.35 -15.25 16.79
C GLY A 312 -5.19 -14.87 15.85
N ASP A 313 -5.50 -14.49 14.60
CA ASP A 313 -4.52 -14.34 13.52
C ASP A 313 -4.32 -12.90 13.03
N CYS A 314 -5.14 -11.96 13.53
CA CYS A 314 -5.13 -10.56 13.15
C CYS A 314 -5.03 -9.67 14.40
N LEU A 315 -3.91 -8.95 14.54
CA LEU A 315 -3.72 -8.07 15.69
C LEU A 315 -4.66 -6.85 15.68
N GLU A 316 -5.06 -6.37 14.49
CA GLU A 316 -6.10 -5.32 14.38
C GLU A 316 -7.42 -5.79 14.99
N ALA A 317 -7.85 -7.02 14.68
CA ALA A 317 -9.07 -7.61 15.23
C ALA A 317 -8.98 -7.73 16.76
N ARG A 318 -7.83 -8.17 17.28
CA ARG A 318 -7.61 -8.27 18.73
C ARG A 318 -7.70 -6.90 19.40
N HIS A 319 -7.06 -5.88 18.83
CA HIS A 319 -7.13 -4.51 19.31
C HIS A 319 -8.54 -3.89 19.29
N GLU A 320 -9.40 -4.28 18.33
CA GLU A 320 -10.81 -3.85 18.34
C GLU A 320 -11.60 -4.46 19.51
N LEU A 321 -11.20 -5.62 20.04
CA LEU A 321 -11.84 -6.25 21.20
C LEU A 321 -11.29 -5.74 22.54
N GLU A 322 -9.99 -5.45 22.59
CA GLU A 322 -9.29 -5.11 23.83
C GLU A 322 -9.49 -3.66 24.27
N CYS A 323 -9.71 -2.72 23.34
CA CYS A 323 -9.84 -1.32 23.70
C CYS A 323 -10.67 -0.46 22.74
N ASN A 324 -11.15 0.67 23.25
CA ASN A 324 -11.75 1.70 22.40
C ASN A 324 -10.66 2.54 21.72
N ARG A 325 -10.29 2.16 20.48
CA ARG A 325 -9.29 2.87 19.67
C ARG A 325 -9.57 4.36 19.44
N ARG A 326 -10.80 4.83 19.64
CA ARG A 326 -11.14 6.26 19.55
C ARG A 326 -10.64 7.08 20.73
N GLU A 327 -10.49 6.47 21.89
CA GLU A 327 -10.15 7.14 23.16
C GLU A 327 -8.70 6.94 23.57
N LEU A 328 -7.87 6.32 22.71
CA LEU A 328 -6.45 6.11 22.99
C LEU A 328 -5.66 7.42 23.01
N GLY A 329 -4.92 7.61 24.10
CA GLY A 329 -3.83 8.60 24.18
C GLY A 329 -2.72 8.32 23.16
N ALA A 330 -1.97 9.36 22.81
CA ALA A 330 -1.03 9.33 21.69
C ALA A 330 0.08 8.27 21.84
N CYS A 331 0.67 8.13 23.04
CA CYS A 331 1.69 7.12 23.31
C CYS A 331 1.17 5.69 23.07
N ARG A 332 0.07 5.30 23.73
CA ARG A 332 -0.51 3.95 23.58
C ARG A 332 -0.95 3.68 22.14
N ARG A 333 -1.49 4.68 21.43
CA ARG A 333 -1.85 4.57 20.01
C ARG A 333 -0.63 4.19 19.16
N TRP A 334 0.50 4.88 19.35
CA TRP A 334 1.73 4.61 18.62
C TRP A 334 2.37 3.27 18.98
N GLN A 335 2.30 2.84 20.24
CA GLN A 335 2.69 1.49 20.64
C GLN A 335 1.86 0.43 19.91
N MET A 336 0.53 0.58 19.88
CA MET A 336 -0.36 -0.35 19.16
C MET A 336 -0.16 -0.34 17.64
N ILE A 337 0.22 0.80 17.06
CA ILE A 337 0.60 0.90 15.64
C ILE A 337 1.89 0.11 15.41
N ALA A 338 2.91 0.30 16.26
CA ALA A 338 4.16 -0.42 16.17
C ALA A 338 3.94 -1.94 16.31
N GLU A 339 3.11 -2.37 17.27
CA GLU A 339 2.74 -3.78 17.47
C GLU A 339 2.13 -4.38 16.18
N ARG A 340 1.20 -3.69 15.51
CA ARG A 340 0.62 -4.15 14.22
C ARG A 340 1.64 -4.12 13.08
N ALA A 341 2.53 -3.14 13.08
CA ALA A 341 3.56 -3.01 12.06
C ALA A 341 4.56 -4.19 12.12
N VAL A 342 4.92 -4.65 13.32
CA VAL A 342 5.87 -5.74 13.57
C VAL A 342 5.24 -7.12 13.79
N TYR A 343 3.90 -7.23 13.79
CA TYR A 343 3.20 -8.47 14.15
C TYR A 343 3.68 -9.73 13.40
N ARG A 344 4.18 -9.58 12.17
CA ARG A 344 4.71 -10.69 11.35
C ARG A 344 6.16 -10.45 10.89
N CYS A 345 6.86 -9.52 11.51
CA CYS A 345 8.26 -9.22 11.21
C CYS A 345 8.91 -8.51 12.41
N ALA A 346 10.07 -8.96 12.89
CA ALA A 346 10.74 -8.41 14.07
C ALA A 346 10.96 -6.87 14.01
N THR A 347 11.05 -6.31 12.80
CA THR A 347 11.11 -4.87 12.56
C THR A 347 10.21 -4.46 11.40
N ALA A 348 9.79 -3.20 11.41
CA ALA A 348 8.99 -2.58 10.37
C ALA A 348 9.78 -1.48 9.65
N TRP A 349 9.52 -1.32 8.36
CA TRP A 349 9.98 -0.18 7.58
C TRP A 349 9.13 1.06 7.88
N ARG A 350 9.63 2.24 7.52
CA ARG A 350 8.90 3.51 7.69
C ARG A 350 7.52 3.46 7.05
N GLU A 351 7.42 2.92 5.84
CA GLU A 351 6.18 2.80 5.07
C GLU A 351 5.14 1.94 5.81
N ARG A 352 5.58 0.86 6.45
CA ARG A 352 4.71 -0.02 7.24
C ARG A 352 4.15 0.70 8.46
N MET A 353 4.97 1.51 9.15
CA MET A 353 4.51 2.35 10.26
C MET A 353 3.48 3.38 9.81
N ILE A 354 3.73 4.06 8.68
CA ILE A 354 2.79 5.02 8.09
C ILE A 354 1.47 4.33 7.75
N VAL A 355 1.49 3.17 7.09
CA VAL A 355 0.28 2.40 6.74
C VAL A 355 -0.56 2.12 7.97
N GLU A 356 0.06 1.59 9.04
CA GLU A 356 -0.66 1.25 10.27
C GLU A 356 -1.20 2.46 11.03
N TYR A 357 -0.52 3.61 10.91
CA TYR A 357 -1.03 4.90 11.42
C TYR A 357 -2.23 5.40 10.60
N LEU A 358 -2.17 5.35 9.27
CA LEU A 358 -3.30 5.75 8.41
C LEU A 358 -4.52 4.86 8.66
N VAL A 359 -4.33 3.54 8.78
CA VAL A 359 -5.38 2.59 9.20
C VAL A 359 -6.02 3.03 10.53
N ASP A 360 -5.22 3.49 11.48
CA ASP A 360 -5.70 4.01 12.76
C ASP A 360 -6.47 5.33 12.64
N MET A 361 -6.00 6.22 11.78
CA MET A 361 -6.66 7.50 11.51
C MET A 361 -8.01 7.30 10.80
N CYS A 362 -8.12 6.32 9.91
CA CYS A 362 -9.40 5.90 9.34
C CYS A 362 -10.39 5.45 10.43
N ARG A 363 -9.93 4.66 11.41
CA ARG A 363 -10.75 4.14 12.51
C ARG A 363 -11.35 5.22 13.42
N VAL A 364 -10.59 6.29 13.66
CA VAL A 364 -11.08 7.48 14.41
C VAL A 364 -11.79 8.50 13.52
N GLY A 365 -11.81 8.25 12.22
CA GLY A 365 -12.55 9.05 11.24
C GLY A 365 -11.86 10.35 10.82
N ARG A 366 -10.56 10.50 11.10
CA ARG A 366 -9.76 11.68 10.75
C ARG A 366 -9.13 11.49 9.36
N PRO A 367 -9.47 12.32 8.36
CA PRO A 367 -8.67 12.40 7.13
C PRO A 367 -7.25 12.87 7.48
N THR A 368 -6.25 12.26 6.85
CA THR A 368 -4.83 12.48 7.17
C THR A 368 -4.03 12.34 5.89
N HIS A 369 -3.25 13.35 5.56
CA HIS A 369 -2.35 13.32 4.40
C HIS A 369 -1.06 12.55 4.73
N LEU A 370 -0.35 12.11 3.69
CA LEU A 370 0.88 11.34 3.86
C LEU A 370 1.95 12.13 4.63
N SER A 371 2.14 13.40 4.31
CA SER A 371 3.10 14.29 5.00
C SER A 371 2.79 14.41 6.49
N GLU A 372 1.52 14.60 6.85
CA GLU A 372 1.09 14.63 8.26
C GLU A 372 1.41 13.30 8.96
N ALA A 373 1.15 12.17 8.31
CA ALA A 373 1.49 10.86 8.87
C ALA A 373 3.01 10.67 9.05
N GLU A 374 3.80 11.20 8.13
CA GLU A 374 5.26 11.20 8.20
C GLU A 374 5.75 12.02 9.40
N GLU A 375 5.30 13.27 9.54
CA GLU A 375 5.63 14.17 10.65
C GLU A 375 5.21 13.57 12.00
N ARG A 376 4.03 12.94 12.06
CA ARG A 376 3.51 12.33 13.28
C ARG A 376 4.33 11.13 13.72
N LEU A 377 4.87 10.35 12.79
CA LEU A 377 5.80 9.26 13.11
C LEU A 377 7.11 9.82 13.67
N ASP A 378 7.69 10.84 13.02
CA ASP A 378 8.95 11.43 13.46
C ASP A 378 8.81 12.06 14.85
N TRP A 379 7.69 12.70 15.13
CA TRP A 379 7.35 13.17 16.47
C TRP A 379 7.23 12.02 17.49
N ALA A 380 6.55 10.92 17.15
CA ALA A 380 6.43 9.78 18.06
C ALA A 380 7.80 9.14 18.39
N VAL A 381 8.71 9.10 17.42
CA VAL A 381 10.11 8.67 17.63
C VAL A 381 10.83 9.66 18.54
N SER A 382 10.65 10.98 18.34
CA SER A 382 11.27 12.01 19.17
C SER A 382 10.81 11.93 20.64
N GLN A 383 9.57 11.50 20.88
CA GLN A 383 9.03 11.25 22.22
C GLN A 383 9.48 9.91 22.83
N LYS A 384 10.27 9.10 22.10
CA LYS A 384 10.71 7.76 22.49
C LYS A 384 9.56 6.77 22.73
N TRP A 385 8.40 6.99 22.09
CA TRP A 385 7.28 6.05 22.19
C TRP A 385 7.48 4.80 21.34
N ILE A 386 8.31 4.89 20.31
CA ILE A 386 8.65 3.81 19.40
C ILE A 386 10.18 3.68 19.35
N PRO A 387 10.76 2.50 19.61
CA PRO A 387 12.18 2.28 19.39
C PRO A 387 12.50 2.24 17.89
N VAL A 388 13.59 2.93 17.52
CA VAL A 388 14.13 2.98 16.16
C VAL A 388 15.56 2.46 16.15
N MET A 389 15.92 1.74 15.09
CA MET A 389 17.25 1.19 14.84
C MET A 389 17.74 1.66 13.49
N GLU A 390 18.99 2.12 13.43
CA GLU A 390 19.65 2.41 12.17
C GLU A 390 20.42 1.18 11.68
N MET A 391 20.07 0.69 10.50
CA MET A 391 20.74 -0.44 9.86
C MET A 391 22.05 0.02 9.22
N PRO A 392 23.02 -0.88 8.97
CA PRO A 392 24.27 -0.54 8.25
C PRO A 392 24.08 0.09 6.86
N THR A 393 22.87 -0.06 6.29
CA THR A 393 22.46 0.57 5.03
C THR A 393 22.07 2.05 5.19
N GLY A 394 22.14 2.61 6.40
CA GLY A 394 21.63 3.94 6.77
C GLY A 394 20.10 4.01 6.84
N ARG A 395 19.40 2.86 6.74
CA ARG A 395 17.94 2.80 6.77
C ARG A 395 17.42 2.61 8.19
N LEU A 396 16.36 3.34 8.52
CA LEU A 396 15.69 3.22 9.80
C LEU A 396 14.69 2.06 9.82
N HIS A 397 14.73 1.30 10.90
CA HIS A 397 13.83 0.20 11.22
C HIS A 397 13.15 0.47 12.55
N TYR A 398 11.86 0.17 12.64
CA TYR A 398 11.02 0.43 13.80
C TYR A 398 10.68 -0.88 14.50
N SER A 399 10.60 -0.87 15.83
CA SER A 399 10.24 -2.05 16.64
C SER A 399 9.26 -1.69 17.76
N THR A 400 9.04 -2.60 18.71
CA THR A 400 8.23 -2.35 19.92
C THR A 400 9.08 -2.44 21.17
N TRP A 401 8.69 -1.72 22.22
CA TRP A 401 9.34 -1.83 23.52
C TRP A 401 9.16 -3.21 24.16
N SER A 402 8.02 -3.87 23.90
CA SER A 402 7.78 -5.26 24.34
C SER A 402 8.80 -6.22 23.73
N LEU A 403 9.05 -6.14 22.43
CA LEU A 403 10.02 -7.02 21.77
C LEU A 403 11.44 -6.76 22.28
N MET A 404 11.81 -5.49 22.48
CA MET A 404 13.11 -5.11 23.06
C MET A 404 13.28 -5.64 24.50
N ALA A 405 12.20 -5.67 25.28
CA ALA A 405 12.20 -6.22 26.64
C ALA A 405 12.33 -7.76 26.61
N ASP A 406 11.60 -8.44 25.74
CA ASP A 406 11.67 -9.89 25.56
C ASP A 406 13.07 -10.33 25.10
N GLU A 407 13.66 -9.63 24.13
CA GLU A 407 15.04 -9.87 23.70
C GLU A 407 16.03 -9.72 24.86
N ARG A 408 15.89 -8.67 25.67
CA ARG A 408 16.72 -8.48 26.86
C ARG A 408 16.56 -9.63 27.85
N TYR A 409 15.33 -10.05 28.12
CA TYR A 409 15.05 -11.16 29.03
C TYR A 409 15.70 -12.47 28.55
N VAL A 410 15.51 -12.81 27.27
CA VAL A 410 16.12 -14.01 26.66
C VAL A 410 17.64 -13.96 26.78
N MET A 411 18.26 -12.81 26.51
CA MET A 411 19.71 -12.64 26.63
C MET A 411 20.21 -12.80 28.07
N ASP A 412 19.46 -12.29 29.05
CA ASP A 412 19.82 -12.44 30.46
C ASP A 412 19.66 -13.90 30.93
N VAL A 413 18.65 -14.63 30.44
CA VAL A 413 18.52 -16.08 30.64
C VAL A 413 19.72 -16.82 30.04
N PHE A 414 20.12 -16.50 28.79
CA PHE A 414 21.31 -17.11 28.16
C PHE A 414 22.60 -16.85 28.95
N LYS A 415 22.77 -15.64 29.50
CA LYS A 415 23.93 -15.32 30.35
C LYS A 415 23.93 -16.12 31.65
N ARG A 416 22.77 -16.27 32.29
CA ARG A 416 22.61 -16.99 33.57
C ARG A 416 22.75 -18.50 33.41
N TYR A 417 22.18 -19.06 32.35
CA TYR A 417 22.08 -20.50 32.13
C TYR A 417 23.04 -21.04 31.07
N ARG A 418 24.09 -20.28 30.74
CA ARG A 418 25.12 -20.63 29.75
C ARG A 418 25.44 -22.12 29.85
N PRO A 419 24.94 -22.98 28.95
CA PRO A 419 25.12 -24.41 29.10
C PRO A 419 26.62 -24.67 29.01
N LYS A 420 27.18 -25.34 30.02
CA LYS A 420 28.63 -25.66 30.10
C LYS A 420 29.16 -26.43 28.88
N ASN A 421 28.28 -26.90 27.99
CA ASN A 421 28.59 -27.72 26.82
C ASN A 421 28.35 -27.04 25.46
N LEU A 422 28.03 -25.75 25.41
CA LEU A 422 28.16 -24.98 24.16
C LEU A 422 29.61 -24.52 24.01
N ILE A 423 30.47 -25.48 23.63
CA ILE A 423 31.82 -25.19 23.13
C ILE A 423 31.62 -24.43 21.82
N PRO A 424 32.05 -23.16 21.70
CA PRO A 424 32.13 -22.54 20.40
C PRO A 424 33.24 -23.28 19.66
N THR A 425 32.89 -24.10 18.66
CA THR A 425 33.85 -24.60 17.69
C THR A 425 34.27 -23.44 16.80
N VAL A 426 35.05 -22.52 17.36
CA VAL A 426 35.89 -21.61 16.58
C VAL A 426 37.01 -22.49 16.04
N GLY A 427 36.90 -22.86 14.77
CA GLY A 427 38.01 -23.49 14.06
C GLY A 427 39.16 -22.51 13.96
N GLY A 428 40.21 -22.76 14.74
CA GLY A 428 41.61 -22.41 14.44
C GLY A 428 42.03 -20.95 14.62
N GLY A 429 42.93 -20.73 15.59
CA GLY A 429 43.79 -19.53 15.61
C GLY A 429 44.05 -19.03 17.04
N ASN A 430 45.22 -19.37 17.58
CA ASN A 430 45.74 -18.79 18.81
C ASN A 430 45.88 -17.27 18.68
N GLU A 431 45.13 -16.50 19.45
CA GLU A 431 45.56 -15.16 19.88
C GLU A 431 44.99 -14.86 21.27
N LYS A 432 45.90 -14.83 22.25
CA LYS A 432 45.64 -14.28 23.59
C LYS A 432 45.59 -12.76 23.45
N SER A 433 44.44 -12.13 23.62
CA SER A 433 44.37 -10.70 23.93
C SER A 433 43.65 -10.49 25.25
N SER A 434 44.43 -10.24 26.31
CA SER A 434 43.96 -9.72 27.59
C SER A 434 43.48 -8.27 27.42
N ILE A 435 42.25 -7.97 27.84
CA ILE A 435 41.81 -6.59 28.03
C ILE A 435 41.77 -6.33 29.53
N GLN A 436 42.68 -5.47 30.01
CA GLN A 436 42.71 -4.95 31.38
C GLN A 436 41.46 -4.10 31.63
N SER A 437 40.80 -4.33 32.76
CA SER A 437 39.68 -3.52 33.24
C SER A 437 40.20 -2.28 33.94
N ASP A 438 39.98 -1.11 33.34
CA ASP A 438 40.10 0.16 34.07
C ASP A 438 38.71 0.60 34.56
N THR A 439 38.67 0.99 35.82
CA THR A 439 37.47 1.27 36.61
C THR A 439 37.10 2.75 36.51
N SER A 440 36.22 3.10 35.57
CA SER A 440 35.18 4.13 35.75
C SER A 440 34.31 4.20 34.48
N THR A 441 33.00 4.14 34.66
CA THR A 441 31.95 4.10 33.61
C THR A 441 31.73 2.72 32.96
N LYS A 442 30.73 1.96 33.46
CA LYS A 442 30.34 0.67 32.86
C LYS A 442 29.38 0.89 31.67
N PHE A 443 29.92 0.92 30.46
CA PHE A 443 29.14 0.63 29.25
C PHE A 443 29.21 -0.87 28.95
N THR A 444 28.07 -1.50 28.64
CA THR A 444 28.05 -2.90 28.17
C THR A 444 27.81 -2.92 26.67
N LEU A 445 28.82 -3.36 25.92
CA LEU A 445 28.77 -3.58 24.47
C LEU A 445 27.93 -4.84 24.18
N TYR A 446 26.99 -4.78 23.24
CA TYR A 446 26.20 -5.94 22.79
C TYR A 446 26.63 -6.35 21.38
N ALA A 447 26.64 -7.66 21.10
CA ALA A 447 26.93 -8.23 19.79
C ALA A 447 25.82 -9.20 19.40
N LEU A 448 25.16 -8.98 18.26
CA LEU A 448 24.29 -9.96 17.60
C LEU A 448 25.13 -10.94 16.76
N TRP A 449 24.87 -12.24 16.88
CA TRP A 449 25.42 -13.28 15.99
C TRP A 449 24.32 -13.79 15.06
N GLU A 450 24.55 -13.73 13.74
CA GLU A 450 23.71 -14.39 12.74
C GLU A 450 24.13 -15.87 12.64
N VAL A 451 23.26 -16.81 13.04
CA VAL A 451 23.49 -18.24 12.82
C VAL A 451 22.92 -18.63 11.46
N ARG A 452 23.77 -18.82 10.45
CA ARG A 452 23.34 -19.40 9.17
C ARG A 452 23.18 -20.93 9.30
N PRO A 453 22.09 -21.53 8.77
CA PRO A 453 21.98 -22.98 8.69
C PRO A 453 23.05 -23.54 7.73
N ARG A 454 23.77 -24.58 8.16
CA ARG A 454 24.68 -25.34 7.29
C ARG A 454 23.86 -26.31 6.45
N ASP A 455 23.41 -25.86 5.29
CA ASP A 455 23.14 -26.79 4.18
C ASP A 455 24.39 -26.93 3.32
N GLY A 456 24.69 -28.18 2.97
CA GLY A 456 25.98 -28.62 2.45
C GLY A 456 26.40 -27.99 1.12
N ALA A 457 27.72 -28.09 0.88
CA ALA A 457 28.46 -27.73 -0.32
C ALA A 457 28.85 -26.24 -0.46
N CYS A 458 29.87 -25.82 0.28
CA CYS A 458 30.78 -24.76 -0.19
C CYS A 458 32.22 -25.27 -0.15
N ARG A 459 32.76 -25.61 -1.32
CA ARG A 459 34.19 -25.91 -1.52
C ARG A 459 34.93 -24.59 -1.74
N ARG A 460 35.96 -24.39 -0.93
CA ARG A 460 37.13 -23.49 -1.12
C ARG A 460 36.83 -22.03 -1.50
N GLY A 461 36.98 -21.16 -0.50
CA GLY A 461 37.62 -19.84 -0.65
C GLY A 461 36.75 -18.72 -1.21
N SER A 462 35.86 -18.15 -0.37
CA SER A 462 35.46 -16.72 -0.33
C SER A 462 34.10 -16.55 0.38
N CYS A 463 34.09 -16.63 1.71
CA CYS A 463 32.91 -16.28 2.50
C CYS A 463 33.32 -15.17 3.47
N GLY A 464 32.82 -13.95 3.27
CA GLY A 464 33.03 -12.81 4.16
C GLY A 464 32.60 -13.14 5.59
N GLY A 465 33.41 -12.70 6.56
CA GLY A 465 33.19 -12.96 7.99
C GLY A 465 31.92 -12.30 8.56
N PRO A 466 31.52 -12.70 9.78
CA PRO A 466 30.34 -12.15 10.46
C PRO A 466 30.53 -10.67 10.82
N ILE A 467 29.47 -9.87 10.62
CA ILE A 467 29.42 -8.45 10.99
C ILE A 467 28.77 -8.32 12.38
N LEU A 468 29.44 -7.62 13.29
CA LEU A 468 28.99 -7.34 14.66
C LEU A 468 28.00 -6.16 14.68
N HIS A 469 26.94 -6.21 15.50
CA HIS A 469 26.01 -5.08 15.74
C HIS A 469 25.90 -4.76 17.23
N ALA A 470 25.98 -3.48 17.60
CA ALA A 470 25.83 -2.95 18.96
C ALA A 470 24.72 -1.87 19.02
N ILE A 471 23.92 -1.85 20.09
CA ILE A 471 22.81 -0.89 20.33
C ILE A 471 22.89 -0.35 21.77
N LEU A 472 22.67 0.96 21.95
CA LEU A 472 22.59 1.70 23.23
C LEU A 472 21.17 2.31 23.38
N VAL A 473 20.49 2.14 24.53
CA VAL A 473 19.16 2.75 24.75
C VAL A 473 18.96 3.27 26.19
N HIS A 474 18.42 4.49 26.32
CA HIS A 474 17.90 5.14 27.53
C HIS A 474 16.35 5.20 27.49
N LEU A 475 15.67 4.69 28.53
CA LEU A 475 14.20 4.74 28.68
C LEU A 475 13.75 5.92 29.56
N SER A 476 12.55 6.46 29.31
CA SER A 476 11.86 7.41 30.21
C SER A 476 10.98 6.66 31.24
N GLU A 477 10.72 7.30 32.39
CA GLU A 477 9.96 6.71 33.51
C GLU A 477 8.50 6.37 33.15
N GLU A 478 7.88 7.18 32.28
CA GLU A 478 6.51 6.98 31.82
C GLU A 478 6.39 5.74 30.90
N CYS A 479 7.43 5.48 30.08
CA CYS A 479 7.47 4.32 29.20
C CYS A 479 7.65 3.02 30.00
N LEU A 480 8.45 3.05 31.07
CA LEU A 480 8.66 1.93 32.00
C LEU A 480 7.35 1.47 32.66
N ARG A 481 6.49 2.41 33.07
CA ARG A 481 5.21 2.09 33.73
C ARG A 481 4.15 1.48 32.81
N SER A 482 4.29 1.67 31.49
CA SER A 482 3.33 1.17 30.49
C SER A 482 3.68 -0.20 29.89
N VAL A 483 4.95 -0.61 29.97
CA VAL A 483 5.48 -1.81 29.29
C VAL A 483 5.62 -3.00 30.24
N LEU A 484 5.67 -2.77 31.56
CA LEU A 484 5.82 -3.81 32.56
C LEU A 484 4.54 -3.92 33.39
N PRO A 485 3.75 -5.01 33.28
CA PRO A 485 2.66 -5.27 34.20
C PRO A 485 3.12 -6.00 35.49
N TYR A 486 4.43 -5.98 35.84
CA TYR A 486 4.99 -6.45 37.11
C TYR A 486 6.30 -5.75 37.47
#